data_AF-A0A9N8EBL8-F1
#
_entry.id   AF-A0A9N8EBL8-F1
#
_cell.length_a   1.000
_cell.length_b   1.000
_cell.length_c   1.000
_cell.angle_alpha   90.00
_cell.angle_beta   90.00
_cell.angle_gamma   90.00
#
_symmetry.space_group_name_H-M   'P 1'
#
loop_
_entity.id
_entity.type
_entity.pdbx_description
1 polymer ?
#
loop_
_entity_poly.entity_id
_entity_poly.type
_entity_poly.pdbx_seq_one_letter_code
_entity_poly.pdbx_strand_id
1 'polypeptide(L)'
;MTSFTATDYFSHAQLTPIPPEEKPTFSNLKIIHQEINANAMAVTSRLGGGHYGHLALTIPTATFNALENTIAWVEPVHPGPNPVHGATATAAQITETNRLYAQNMEQFIICKAVGTALKKQLLEAIPDTFTNTLKNDLFGYANVSVLTLLEHLDTTYGKVDRVDLKDNIDRMNAKWSPTQPIEDLFTQIESAKQFAKDHDPITEMTTIIAATTNLTNSGVFTQAIREWDNKEDTDHTWKKLELHFKKADKERRRTLTAAEVGYANAATDKAKAGNTPVPMWYCWSHGLGPNMTHTSYNCTKPVTGHRKEATADNMMGGCCIIKRRNGERAIYRRPNRNPPRDENTPPNDQTTGGR
;
A
#
# COMPACT_ATOMS: atom_id res chain seq x y z
N MET A 1 -40.56 -11.41 0.93
CA MET A 1 -39.61 -10.80 1.88
C MET A 1 -38.24 -11.03 1.30
N THR A 2 -37.50 -9.97 0.96
CA THR A 2 -36.06 -10.09 0.73
C THR A 2 -35.44 -10.68 2.00
N SER A 3 -34.74 -11.80 1.88
CA SER A 3 -34.08 -12.44 3.02
C SER A 3 -32.98 -11.50 3.53
N PHE A 4 -33.11 -11.02 4.76
CA PHE A 4 -32.06 -10.23 5.40
C PHE A 4 -30.89 -11.14 5.79
N THR A 5 -29.71 -10.85 5.28
CA THR A 5 -28.46 -11.49 5.69
C THR A 5 -27.52 -10.41 6.22
N ALA A 6 -27.18 -10.46 7.51
CA ALA A 6 -26.36 -9.42 8.15
C ALA A 6 -25.01 -9.21 7.44
N THR A 7 -24.39 -10.30 6.96
CA THR A 7 -23.08 -10.27 6.30
C THR A 7 -23.08 -9.51 4.97
N ASP A 8 -24.24 -9.31 4.33
CA ASP A 8 -24.33 -8.55 3.07
C ASP A 8 -23.99 -7.07 3.25
N TYR A 9 -24.03 -6.59 4.49
CA TYR A 9 -23.73 -5.21 4.87
C TYR A 9 -22.34 -5.03 5.49
N PHE A 10 -21.63 -6.12 5.78
CA PHE A 10 -20.35 -6.05 6.49
C PHE A 10 -19.27 -5.43 5.59
N SER A 11 -18.58 -4.42 6.12
CA SER A 11 -17.45 -3.78 5.43
C SER A 11 -16.24 -4.71 5.35
N HIS A 12 -16.09 -5.59 6.34
CA HIS A 12 -15.07 -6.62 6.41
C HIS A 12 -15.72 -8.00 6.31
N ALA A 13 -15.57 -8.65 5.16
CA ALA A 13 -16.14 -9.99 4.92
C ALA A 13 -15.52 -11.07 5.84
N GLN A 14 -14.26 -10.89 6.20
CA GLN A 14 -13.54 -11.66 7.23
C GLN A 14 -12.76 -10.68 8.10
N LEU A 15 -12.58 -11.02 9.37
CA LEU A 15 -11.66 -10.30 10.25
C LEU A 15 -10.23 -10.77 9.98
N THR A 16 -9.26 -9.94 10.30
CA THR A 16 -7.84 -10.28 10.23
C THR A 16 -7.55 -11.46 11.18
N PRO A 17 -7.17 -12.63 10.66
CA PRO A 17 -7.01 -13.83 11.48
C PRO A 17 -5.74 -13.77 12.32
N ILE A 18 -5.81 -14.31 13.54
CA ILE A 18 -4.65 -14.57 14.38
C ILE A 18 -4.11 -15.98 14.05
N PRO A 19 -2.82 -16.12 13.69
CA PRO A 19 -2.25 -17.44 13.40
C PRO A 19 -2.43 -18.41 14.58
N PRO A 20 -2.72 -19.71 14.33
CA PRO A 20 -2.94 -20.71 15.40
C PRO A 20 -1.80 -20.84 16.40
N GLU A 21 -0.57 -20.60 15.95
CA GLU A 21 0.66 -20.70 16.73
C GLU A 21 0.93 -19.43 17.57
N GLU A 22 0.18 -18.35 17.34
CA GLU A 22 0.42 -17.04 17.93
C GLU A 22 -0.63 -16.71 18.98
N LYS A 23 -0.16 -16.25 20.14
CA LYS A 23 -1.01 -15.72 21.20
C LYS A 23 -1.62 -14.37 20.77
N PRO A 24 -2.90 -14.08 21.06
CA PRO A 24 -3.44 -12.74 20.89
C PRO A 24 -2.61 -11.70 21.63
N THR A 25 -2.44 -10.55 21.02
CA THR A 25 -1.69 -9.40 21.52
C THR A 25 -2.60 -8.18 21.51
N PHE A 26 -2.24 -7.14 22.25
CA PHE A 26 -3.01 -5.90 22.20
C PHE A 26 -3.10 -5.35 20.77
N SER A 27 -2.02 -5.44 20.00
CA SER A 27 -1.97 -4.94 18.62
C SER A 27 -2.94 -5.68 17.68
N ASN A 28 -3.02 -7.01 17.74
CA ASN A 28 -3.93 -7.76 16.87
C ASN A 28 -5.39 -7.65 17.33
N LEU A 29 -5.65 -7.64 18.64
CA LEU A 29 -7.00 -7.42 19.17
C LEU A 29 -7.54 -6.03 18.84
N LYS A 30 -6.68 -5.00 18.82
CA LYS A 30 -7.07 -3.66 18.38
C LYS A 30 -7.58 -3.65 16.93
N ILE A 31 -6.93 -4.40 16.03
CA ILE A 31 -7.38 -4.53 14.63
C ILE A 31 -8.74 -5.23 14.58
N ILE A 32 -8.89 -6.35 15.30
CA ILE A 32 -10.15 -7.10 15.38
C ILE A 32 -11.29 -6.21 15.89
N HIS A 33 -11.05 -5.41 16.93
CA HIS A 33 -12.03 -4.45 17.45
C HIS A 33 -12.44 -3.42 16.40
N GLN A 34 -11.49 -2.87 15.62
CA GLN A 34 -11.80 -1.91 14.57
C GLN A 34 -12.71 -2.53 13.48
N GLU A 35 -12.35 -3.72 13.01
CA GLU A 35 -13.07 -4.41 11.93
C GLU A 35 -14.47 -4.88 12.38
N ILE A 36 -14.57 -5.46 13.58
CA ILE A 36 -15.85 -5.97 14.10
C ILE A 36 -16.81 -4.83 14.46
N ASN A 37 -16.29 -3.70 14.98
CA ASN A 37 -17.09 -2.50 15.24
C ASN A 37 -17.57 -1.87 13.92
N ALA A 38 -16.72 -1.81 12.89
CA ALA A 38 -17.14 -1.34 11.56
C ALA A 38 -18.27 -2.19 10.98
N ASN A 39 -18.18 -3.52 11.10
CA ASN A 39 -19.25 -4.44 10.69
C ASN A 39 -20.54 -4.25 11.49
N ALA A 40 -20.44 -4.09 12.81
CA ALA A 40 -21.60 -3.84 13.67
C ALA A 40 -22.31 -2.53 13.33
N MET A 41 -21.54 -1.47 13.01
CA MET A 41 -22.08 -0.16 12.62
C MET A 41 -22.69 -0.15 11.22
N ALA A 42 -22.21 -1.00 10.31
CA ALA A 42 -22.67 -1.02 8.92
C ALA A 42 -24.14 -1.50 8.77
N VAL A 43 -24.64 -2.29 9.73
CA VAL A 43 -26.06 -2.66 9.77
C VAL A 43 -26.83 -1.59 10.53
N THR A 44 -27.74 -0.91 9.85
CA THR A 44 -28.55 0.16 10.46
C THR A 44 -29.50 -0.40 11.52
N SER A 45 -29.64 0.33 12.63
CA SER A 45 -30.56 -0.01 13.72
C SER A 45 -31.37 1.24 14.11
N ARG A 46 -32.57 1.03 14.65
CA ARG A 46 -33.36 2.10 15.31
C ARG A 46 -33.06 2.20 16.81
N LEU A 47 -32.28 1.26 17.34
CA LEU A 47 -31.95 1.16 18.75
C LEU A 47 -30.81 2.10 19.10
N GLY A 48 -30.67 2.42 20.38
CA GLY A 48 -29.54 3.20 20.89
C GLY A 48 -29.43 4.62 20.32
N GLY A 49 -30.54 5.21 19.86
CA GLY A 49 -30.54 6.51 19.17
C GLY A 49 -30.33 6.43 17.66
N GLY A 50 -30.04 5.24 17.10
CA GLY A 50 -30.02 4.96 15.66
C GLY A 50 -28.80 5.44 14.87
N HIS A 51 -27.80 6.03 15.53
CA HIS A 51 -26.63 6.62 14.88
C HIS A 51 -25.48 5.62 14.67
N TYR A 52 -25.40 4.56 15.48
CA TYR A 52 -24.24 3.65 15.53
C TYR A 52 -24.58 2.19 15.16
N GLY A 53 -25.66 1.97 14.42
CA GLY A 53 -26.06 0.61 14.01
C GLY A 53 -26.19 -0.34 15.21
N HIS A 54 -25.49 -1.47 15.17
CA HIS A 54 -25.44 -2.46 16.24
C HIS A 54 -24.15 -2.41 17.08
N LEU A 55 -23.42 -1.29 17.10
CA LEU A 55 -22.15 -1.15 17.83
C LEU A 55 -22.22 -1.57 19.30
N ALA A 56 -23.37 -1.36 19.97
CA ALA A 56 -23.57 -1.77 21.35
C ALA A 56 -23.40 -3.28 21.61
N LEU A 57 -23.41 -4.12 20.55
CA LEU A 57 -23.15 -5.55 20.68
C LEU A 57 -21.67 -5.89 20.85
N THR A 58 -20.75 -4.98 20.51
CA THR A 58 -19.30 -5.24 20.44
C THR A 58 -18.47 -4.34 21.35
N ILE A 59 -19.06 -3.35 22.01
CA ILE A 59 -18.37 -2.49 22.98
C ILE A 59 -19.08 -2.50 24.34
N PRO A 60 -18.37 -2.21 25.45
CA PRO A 60 -18.99 -2.11 26.77
C PRO A 60 -20.11 -1.07 26.81
N THR A 61 -21.16 -1.33 27.59
CA THR A 61 -22.32 -0.43 27.72
C THR A 61 -21.92 0.99 28.14
N ALA A 62 -20.95 1.14 29.05
CA ALA A 62 -20.45 2.44 29.47
C ALA A 62 -19.80 3.22 28.31
N THR A 63 -19.06 2.53 27.44
CA THR A 63 -18.43 3.12 26.24
C THR A 63 -19.48 3.56 25.24
N PHE A 64 -20.51 2.73 24.98
CA PHE A 64 -21.61 3.10 24.08
C PHE A 64 -22.37 4.33 24.57
N ASN A 65 -22.71 4.38 25.86
CA ASN A 65 -23.47 5.48 26.45
C ASN A 65 -22.68 6.80 26.51
N ALA A 66 -21.35 6.76 26.38
CA ALA A 66 -20.50 7.96 26.33
C ALA A 66 -20.43 8.59 24.93
N LEU A 67 -20.92 7.92 23.90
CA LEU A 67 -20.96 8.45 22.53
C LEU A 67 -22.07 9.51 22.39
N GLU A 68 -21.80 10.52 21.57
CA GLU A 68 -22.77 11.58 21.26
C GLU A 68 -24.01 11.02 20.56
N ASN A 69 -25.19 11.63 20.79
CA ASN A 69 -26.44 11.23 20.13
C ASN A 69 -26.86 9.77 20.36
N THR A 70 -26.43 9.17 21.48
CA THR A 70 -26.89 7.85 21.89
C THR A 70 -28.05 7.94 22.88
N ILE A 71 -28.88 6.89 22.83
CA ILE A 71 -29.83 6.54 23.89
C ILE A 71 -29.35 5.20 24.45
N ALA A 72 -29.65 4.90 25.72
CA ALA A 72 -29.31 3.62 26.32
C ALA A 72 -29.75 2.46 25.41
N TRP A 73 -28.81 1.58 25.07
CA TRP A 73 -29.10 0.39 24.28
C TRP A 73 -29.87 -0.62 25.13
N VAL A 74 -31.09 -0.92 24.70
CA VAL A 74 -31.89 -2.01 25.27
C VAL A 74 -31.94 -3.12 24.23
N GLU A 75 -31.34 -4.26 24.54
CA GLU A 75 -31.34 -5.41 23.62
C GLU A 75 -32.79 -5.89 23.40
N PRO A 76 -33.25 -6.06 22.15
CA PRO A 76 -34.60 -6.49 21.88
C PRO A 76 -34.89 -7.88 22.45
N VAL A 77 -36.05 -8.02 23.10
CA VAL A 77 -36.56 -9.30 23.59
C VAL A 77 -37.56 -9.86 22.57
N HIS A 78 -37.55 -11.18 22.36
CA HIS A 78 -38.53 -11.83 21.50
C HIS A 78 -39.96 -11.50 21.98
N PRO A 79 -40.82 -10.87 21.15
CA PRO A 79 -42.12 -10.34 21.61
C PRO A 79 -43.19 -11.42 21.88
N GLY A 80 -42.84 -12.69 21.72
CA GLY A 80 -43.75 -13.83 21.83
C GLY A 80 -44.15 -14.37 20.44
N PRO A 81 -44.89 -15.48 20.37
CA PRO A 81 -45.26 -16.11 19.10
C PRO A 81 -46.38 -15.36 18.37
N ASN A 82 -47.21 -14.59 19.09
CA ASN A 82 -48.35 -13.85 18.54
C ASN A 82 -48.51 -12.49 19.26
N PRO A 83 -49.06 -11.46 18.59
CA PRO A 83 -49.47 -10.22 19.25
C PRO A 83 -50.49 -10.48 20.37
N VAL A 84 -50.33 -9.80 21.51
CA VAL A 84 -51.25 -9.91 22.65
C VAL A 84 -52.12 -8.66 22.72
N HIS A 85 -53.44 -8.85 22.71
CA HIS A 85 -54.42 -7.76 22.75
C HIS A 85 -55.15 -7.72 24.10
N GLY A 86 -55.54 -6.52 24.54
CA GLY A 86 -56.43 -6.36 25.69
C GLY A 86 -57.83 -6.90 25.40
N ALA A 87 -58.52 -7.43 26.41
CA ALA A 87 -59.82 -8.10 26.27
C ALA A 87 -60.92 -7.25 25.61
N THR A 88 -60.82 -5.92 25.69
CA THR A 88 -61.77 -4.96 25.11
C THR A 88 -61.10 -3.98 24.14
N ALA A 89 -59.99 -4.39 23.50
CA ALA A 89 -59.25 -3.53 22.59
C ALA A 89 -60.10 -3.11 21.38
N THR A 90 -60.09 -1.82 21.06
CA THR A 90 -60.73 -1.29 19.85
C THR A 90 -59.94 -1.69 18.60
N ALA A 91 -60.57 -1.61 17.42
CA ALA A 91 -59.89 -1.90 16.15
C ALA A 91 -58.62 -1.07 15.93
N ALA A 92 -58.61 0.20 16.36
CA ALA A 92 -57.43 1.07 16.29
C ALA A 92 -56.30 0.58 17.22
N GLN A 93 -56.63 0.13 18.43
CA GLN A 93 -55.65 -0.42 19.38
C GLN A 93 -55.07 -1.75 18.91
N ILE A 94 -55.89 -2.63 18.32
CA ILE A 94 -55.44 -3.89 17.71
C ILE A 94 -54.46 -3.61 16.57
N THR A 95 -54.79 -2.65 15.70
CA THR A 95 -53.95 -2.24 14.56
C THR A 95 -52.58 -1.75 15.04
N GLU A 96 -52.55 -0.88 16.05
CA GLU A 96 -51.30 -0.36 16.61
C GLU A 96 -50.48 -1.45 17.32
N THR A 97 -51.14 -2.36 18.05
CA THR A 97 -50.48 -3.50 18.70
C THR A 97 -49.79 -4.40 17.68
N ASN A 98 -50.45 -4.70 16.56
CA ASN A 98 -49.87 -5.49 15.48
C ASN A 98 -48.67 -4.78 14.83
N ARG A 99 -48.76 -3.46 14.65
CA ARG A 99 -47.66 -2.64 14.12
C ARG A 99 -46.43 -2.68 15.03
N LEU A 100 -46.63 -2.50 16.34
CA LEU A 100 -45.55 -2.56 17.34
C LEU A 100 -44.94 -3.96 17.43
N TYR A 101 -45.77 -5.00 17.44
CA TYR A 101 -45.29 -6.38 17.43
C TYR A 101 -44.40 -6.67 16.20
N ALA A 102 -44.84 -6.26 15.01
CA ALA A 102 -44.05 -6.43 13.78
C ALA A 102 -42.70 -5.71 13.85
N GLN A 103 -42.67 -4.47 14.37
CA GLN A 103 -41.43 -3.71 14.56
C GLN A 103 -40.50 -4.37 15.58
N ASN A 104 -41.04 -4.82 16.71
CA ASN A 104 -40.25 -5.48 17.76
C ASN A 104 -39.69 -6.82 17.28
N MET A 105 -40.47 -7.59 16.52
CA MET A 105 -40.03 -8.85 15.92
C MET A 105 -38.92 -8.61 14.89
N GLU A 106 -39.07 -7.61 14.02
CA GLU A 106 -38.05 -7.23 13.05
C GLU A 106 -36.73 -6.84 13.75
N GLN A 107 -36.80 -5.95 14.75
CA GLN A 107 -35.64 -5.54 15.54
C GLN A 107 -34.96 -6.71 16.25
N PHE A 108 -35.75 -7.62 16.84
CA PHE A 108 -35.24 -8.83 17.47
C PHE A 108 -34.49 -9.71 16.48
N ILE A 109 -35.10 -10.03 15.34
CA ILE A 109 -34.51 -10.91 14.32
C ILE A 109 -33.20 -10.30 13.80
N ILE A 110 -33.19 -9.01 13.46
CA ILE A 110 -32.01 -8.33 12.95
C ILE A 110 -30.90 -8.33 14.02
N CYS A 111 -31.21 -7.94 15.26
CA CYS A 111 -30.22 -7.89 16.33
C CYS A 111 -29.60 -9.26 16.61
N LYS A 112 -30.42 -10.32 16.65
CA LYS A 112 -29.92 -11.70 16.81
C LYS A 112 -29.09 -12.16 15.63
N ALA A 113 -29.49 -11.83 14.40
CA ALA A 113 -28.74 -12.19 13.19
C ALA A 113 -27.37 -11.50 13.15
N VAL A 114 -27.31 -10.20 13.45
CA VAL A 114 -26.06 -9.44 13.52
C VAL A 114 -25.14 -9.99 14.60
N GLY A 115 -25.64 -10.16 15.83
CA GLY A 115 -24.83 -10.71 16.92
C GLY A 115 -24.30 -12.11 16.63
N THR A 116 -25.09 -12.95 15.93
CA THR A 116 -24.67 -14.29 15.50
C THR A 116 -23.59 -14.22 14.42
N ALA A 117 -23.75 -13.34 13.42
CA ALA A 117 -22.79 -13.17 12.34
C ALA A 117 -21.44 -12.63 12.86
N LEU A 118 -21.45 -11.62 13.74
CA LEU A 118 -20.26 -11.06 14.36
C LEU A 118 -19.54 -12.09 15.23
N LYS A 119 -20.28 -12.85 16.06
CA LYS A 119 -19.72 -13.95 16.85
C LYS A 119 -19.04 -15.00 15.96
N LYS A 120 -19.69 -15.39 14.86
CA LYS A 120 -19.13 -16.36 13.92
C LYS A 120 -17.80 -15.85 13.34
N GLN A 121 -17.76 -14.62 12.84
CA GLN A 121 -16.52 -14.03 12.32
C GLN A 121 -15.40 -13.98 13.36
N LEU A 122 -15.73 -13.63 14.60
CA LEU A 122 -14.75 -13.59 15.70
C LEU A 122 -14.17 -14.97 16.01
N LEU A 123 -15.01 -16.00 16.08
CA LEU A 123 -14.58 -17.38 16.33
C LEU A 123 -13.81 -17.99 15.14
N GLU A 124 -14.02 -17.50 13.92
CA GLU A 124 -13.24 -17.90 12.75
C GLU A 124 -11.85 -17.23 12.73
N ALA A 125 -11.75 -15.99 13.23
CA ALA A 125 -10.52 -15.23 13.25
C ALA A 125 -9.58 -15.58 14.40
N ILE A 126 -10.10 -16.16 15.49
CA ILE A 126 -9.34 -16.42 16.71
C ILE A 126 -9.29 -17.92 17.00
N PRO A 127 -8.09 -18.50 17.19
CA PRO A 127 -7.97 -19.91 17.54
C PRO A 127 -8.75 -20.28 18.81
N ASP A 128 -9.48 -21.41 18.77
CA ASP A 128 -10.36 -21.87 19.87
C ASP A 128 -9.60 -22.00 21.21
N THR A 129 -8.29 -22.26 21.18
CA THR A 129 -7.41 -22.29 22.37
C THR A 129 -7.50 -21.03 23.23
N PHE A 130 -7.79 -19.87 22.63
CA PHE A 130 -7.88 -18.59 23.32
C PHE A 130 -9.30 -18.19 23.73
N THR A 131 -10.32 -18.97 23.35
CA THR A 131 -11.74 -18.69 23.65
C THR A 131 -12.45 -19.85 24.33
N ASN A 132 -11.88 -21.06 24.31
CA ASN A 132 -12.49 -22.29 24.79
C ASN A 132 -12.87 -22.28 26.27
N THR A 133 -12.27 -21.41 27.08
CA THR A 133 -12.62 -21.24 28.49
C THR A 133 -14.07 -20.76 28.68
N LEU A 134 -14.63 -20.11 27.67
CA LEU A 134 -16.04 -19.67 27.63
C LEU A 134 -16.97 -20.70 26.97
N LYS A 135 -16.42 -21.78 26.39
CA LYS A 135 -17.18 -22.77 25.64
C LYS A 135 -17.88 -23.71 26.61
N ASN A 136 -19.20 -23.83 26.47
CA ASN A 136 -19.97 -24.82 27.21
C ASN A 136 -19.87 -26.20 26.56
N ASP A 137 -19.77 -27.26 27.36
CA ASP A 137 -19.64 -28.64 26.86
C ASP A 137 -20.82 -29.11 26.00
N LEU A 138 -22.04 -28.69 26.33
CA LEU A 138 -23.27 -29.15 25.67
C LEU A 138 -23.69 -28.24 24.52
N PHE A 139 -23.53 -26.92 24.68
CA PHE A 139 -24.06 -25.92 23.75
C PHE A 139 -22.97 -25.09 23.03
N GLY A 140 -21.69 -25.39 23.26
CA GLY A 140 -20.58 -24.60 22.74
C GLY A 140 -20.69 -23.13 23.15
N TYR A 141 -20.54 -22.23 22.17
CA TYR A 141 -20.65 -20.78 22.39
C TYR A 141 -22.08 -20.22 22.28
N ALA A 142 -23.13 -21.05 22.28
CA ALA A 142 -24.50 -20.59 22.01
C ALA A 142 -24.94 -19.42 22.92
N ASN A 143 -24.65 -19.53 24.22
CA ASN A 143 -25.03 -18.54 25.25
C ASN A 143 -23.96 -17.46 25.51
N VAL A 144 -22.84 -17.50 24.78
CA VAL A 144 -21.79 -16.49 24.88
C VAL A 144 -22.07 -15.40 23.85
N SER A 145 -22.09 -14.14 24.31
CA SER A 145 -22.24 -12.98 23.43
C SER A 145 -20.89 -12.65 22.76
N VAL A 146 -20.93 -11.91 21.65
CA VAL A 146 -19.71 -11.41 21.01
C VAL A 146 -18.94 -10.45 21.93
N LEU A 147 -19.64 -9.60 22.69
CA LEU A 147 -19.02 -8.73 23.69
C LEU A 147 -18.29 -9.53 24.77
N THR A 148 -18.89 -10.60 25.30
CA THR A 148 -18.25 -11.44 26.31
C THR A 148 -16.96 -12.10 25.80
N LEU A 149 -16.93 -12.51 24.52
CA LEU A 149 -15.70 -13.01 23.90
C LEU A 149 -14.63 -11.92 23.82
N LEU A 150 -14.99 -10.73 23.34
CA LEU A 150 -14.08 -9.59 23.26
C LEU A 150 -13.53 -9.19 24.64
N GLU A 151 -14.39 -9.08 25.65
CA GLU A 151 -13.98 -8.78 27.03
C GLU A 151 -13.02 -9.83 27.61
N HIS A 152 -13.25 -11.11 27.34
CA HIS A 152 -12.32 -12.17 27.73
C HIS A 152 -10.95 -12.01 27.07
N LEU A 153 -10.94 -11.73 25.76
CA LEU A 153 -9.70 -11.54 25.01
C LEU A 153 -8.93 -10.32 25.51
N ASP A 154 -9.62 -9.21 25.75
CA ASP A 154 -9.02 -7.97 26.26
C ASP A 154 -8.44 -8.15 27.66
N THR A 155 -9.19 -8.81 28.56
CA THR A 155 -8.76 -9.00 29.94
C THR A 155 -7.62 -10.01 30.10
N THR A 156 -7.59 -11.04 29.24
CA THR A 156 -6.64 -12.16 29.33
C THR A 156 -5.38 -11.92 28.48
N TYR A 157 -5.53 -11.28 27.31
CA TYR A 157 -4.47 -11.16 26.31
C TYR A 157 -4.25 -9.72 25.82
N GLY A 158 -5.26 -8.85 25.89
CA GLY A 158 -5.20 -7.47 25.43
C GLY A 158 -4.49 -6.48 26.36
N LYS A 159 -3.71 -6.95 27.34
CA LYS A 159 -2.88 -6.03 28.14
C LYS A 159 -1.60 -5.73 27.39
N VAL A 160 -1.32 -4.45 27.17
CA VAL A 160 -0.03 -4.00 26.63
C VAL A 160 1.09 -4.48 27.53
N ASP A 161 1.93 -5.36 27.01
CA ASP A 161 3.09 -5.89 27.72
C ASP A 161 4.42 -5.30 27.21
N ARG A 162 5.54 -5.81 27.75
CA ARG A 162 6.88 -5.33 27.36
C ARG A 162 7.25 -5.69 25.91
N VAL A 163 6.68 -6.77 25.36
CA VAL A 163 6.90 -7.19 23.98
C VAL A 163 6.14 -6.25 23.05
N ASP A 164 4.89 -5.92 23.38
CA ASP A 164 4.10 -4.93 22.63
C ASP A 164 4.80 -3.56 22.53
N LEU A 165 5.37 -3.09 23.65
CA LEU A 165 6.13 -1.83 23.68
C LEU A 165 7.41 -1.91 22.83
N LYS A 166 8.13 -3.04 22.89
CA LYS A 166 9.31 -3.31 22.05
C LYS A 166 8.95 -3.28 20.57
N ASP A 167 7.91 -4.00 20.17
CA ASP A 167 7.44 -4.06 18.78
C ASP A 167 6.93 -2.70 18.29
N ASN A 168 6.33 -1.90 19.17
CA ASN A 168 5.95 -0.53 18.88
C ASN A 168 7.17 0.35 18.57
N ILE A 169 8.23 0.25 19.37
CA ILE A 169 9.48 0.97 19.14
C ILE A 169 10.19 0.47 17.86
N ASP A 170 10.17 -0.83 17.59
CA ASP A 170 10.75 -1.39 16.37
C ASP A 170 10.00 -0.89 15.13
N ARG A 171 8.66 -0.86 15.17
CA ARG A 171 7.82 -0.25 14.11
C ARG A 171 8.07 1.25 13.98
N MET A 172 8.21 1.99 15.08
CA MET A 172 8.54 3.43 15.05
C MET A 172 9.86 3.68 14.30
N ASN A 173 10.86 2.82 14.51
CA ASN A 173 12.19 2.96 13.92
C ASN A 173 12.34 2.22 12.59
N ALA A 174 11.30 1.55 12.09
CA ALA A 174 11.32 0.83 10.83
C ALA A 174 11.77 1.75 9.69
N LYS A 175 12.63 1.22 8.82
CA LYS A 175 13.27 1.99 7.75
C LYS A 175 12.24 2.53 6.76
N TRP A 176 12.17 3.84 6.62
CA TRP A 176 11.41 4.50 5.56
C TRP A 176 12.18 4.56 4.23
N SER A 177 11.46 4.45 3.11
CA SER A 177 12.00 4.54 1.75
C SER A 177 11.60 5.86 1.09
N PRO A 178 12.53 6.56 0.42
CA PRO A 178 12.23 7.82 -0.27
C PRO A 178 11.30 7.70 -1.48
N THR A 179 10.98 6.47 -1.90
CA THR A 179 9.96 6.16 -2.91
C THR A 179 8.53 6.26 -2.37
N GLN A 180 8.36 6.25 -1.05
CA GLN A 180 7.06 6.41 -0.39
C GLN A 180 6.81 7.88 -0.03
N PRO A 181 5.54 8.28 0.17
CA PRO A 181 5.21 9.55 0.79
C PRO A 181 5.97 9.75 2.11
N ILE A 182 6.46 10.97 2.36
CA ILE A 182 7.10 11.29 3.65
C ILE A 182 6.08 11.28 4.80
N GLU A 183 4.81 11.47 4.48
CA GLU A 183 3.67 11.34 5.37
C GLU A 183 3.59 9.96 6.03
N ASP A 184 4.05 8.90 5.36
CA ASP A 184 4.05 7.55 5.91
C ASP A 184 5.01 7.44 7.10
N LEU A 185 6.20 8.07 7.02
CA LEU A 185 7.15 8.13 8.14
C LEU A 185 6.55 8.89 9.33
N PHE A 186 5.91 10.02 9.09
CA PHE A 186 5.29 10.80 10.16
C PHE A 186 4.11 10.05 10.80
N THR A 187 3.30 9.38 9.98
CA THR A 187 2.17 8.56 10.45
C THR A 187 2.64 7.37 11.27
N GLN A 188 3.72 6.70 10.83
CA GLN A 188 4.38 5.61 11.58
C GLN A 188 4.79 6.06 12.98
N ILE A 189 5.46 7.21 13.07
CA ILE A 189 5.97 7.75 14.33
C ILE A 189 4.83 8.26 15.24
N GLU A 190 3.83 8.97 14.70
CA GLU A 190 2.69 9.45 15.49
C GLU A 190 1.84 8.29 16.02
N SER A 191 1.66 7.23 15.22
CA SER A 191 0.98 6.01 15.64
C SER A 191 1.69 5.35 16.82
N ALA A 192 3.03 5.32 16.79
CA ALA A 192 3.82 4.76 17.88
C ALA A 192 3.72 5.59 19.17
N LYS A 193 3.75 6.92 19.05
CA LYS A 193 3.56 7.85 20.16
C LYS A 193 2.18 7.69 20.79
N GLN A 194 1.14 7.58 19.97
CA GLN A 194 -0.23 7.39 20.45
C GLN A 194 -0.42 6.02 21.12
N PHE A 195 0.23 4.97 20.62
CA PHE A 195 0.19 3.64 21.22
C PHE A 195 0.77 3.64 22.64
N ALA A 196 1.87 4.35 22.86
CA ALA A 196 2.59 4.32 24.13
C ALA A 196 2.08 5.34 25.17
N LYS A 197 1.16 6.21 24.79
CA LYS A 197 0.70 7.37 25.58
C LYS A 197 0.25 7.03 27.01
N ASP A 198 -0.47 5.92 27.19
CA ASP A 198 -1.04 5.53 28.49
C ASP A 198 -0.21 4.43 29.18
N HIS A 199 0.96 4.10 28.64
CA HIS A 199 1.81 2.99 29.09
C HIS A 199 3.26 3.43 29.34
N ASP A 200 3.99 3.76 28.27
CA ASP A 200 5.37 4.24 28.31
C ASP A 200 5.54 5.41 27.33
N PRO A 201 5.15 6.64 27.74
CA PRO A 201 5.01 7.76 26.82
C PRO A 201 6.32 8.07 26.07
N ILE A 202 6.27 8.01 24.75
CA ILE A 202 7.40 8.41 23.90
C ILE A 202 7.56 9.93 23.94
N THR A 203 8.73 10.38 24.39
CA THR A 203 9.04 11.81 24.49
C THR A 203 9.15 12.45 23.11
N GLU A 204 8.87 13.76 23.03
CA GLU A 204 9.03 14.52 21.79
C GLU A 204 10.45 14.44 21.23
N MET A 205 11.46 14.43 22.11
CA MET A 205 12.85 14.27 21.71
C MET A 205 13.11 12.91 21.07
N THR A 206 12.59 11.82 21.65
CA THR A 206 12.68 10.47 21.07
C THR A 206 12.00 10.40 19.69
N THR A 207 10.85 11.07 19.54
CA THR A 207 10.12 11.19 18.27
C THR A 207 10.97 11.89 17.20
N ILE A 208 11.61 13.00 17.56
CA ILE A 208 12.51 13.76 16.67
C ILE A 208 13.71 12.90 16.26
N ILE A 209 14.37 12.24 17.22
CA ILE A 209 15.53 11.37 16.95
C ILE A 209 15.16 10.24 15.99
N ALA A 210 14.01 9.58 16.17
CA ALA A 210 13.57 8.50 15.29
C ALA A 210 13.36 8.99 13.84
N ALA A 211 12.75 10.16 13.67
CA ALA A 211 12.53 10.76 12.36
C ALA A 211 13.83 11.19 11.68
N THR A 212 14.69 11.94 12.37
CA THR A 212 15.97 12.40 11.80
C THR A 212 16.89 11.24 11.48
N THR A 213 16.90 10.18 12.29
CA THR A 213 17.64 8.94 12.00
C THR A 213 17.16 8.28 10.71
N ASN A 214 15.84 8.14 10.53
CA ASN A 214 15.27 7.60 9.29
C ASN A 214 15.59 8.46 8.07
N LEU A 215 15.44 9.77 8.20
CA LEU A 215 15.71 10.73 7.12
C LEU A 215 17.19 10.77 6.75
N THR A 216 18.11 10.70 7.72
CA THR A 216 19.55 10.58 7.47
C THR A 216 19.87 9.25 6.77
N ASN A 217 19.34 8.13 7.26
CA ASN A 217 19.56 6.80 6.67
C ASN A 217 19.00 6.66 5.25
N SER A 218 18.02 7.49 4.87
CA SER A 218 17.50 7.54 3.50
C SER A 218 18.51 8.13 2.50
N GLY A 219 19.47 8.94 2.96
CA GLY A 219 20.54 9.54 2.15
C GLY A 219 20.12 10.69 1.22
N VAL A 220 18.82 11.02 1.14
CA VAL A 220 18.29 12.02 0.18
C VAL A 220 18.04 13.40 0.78
N PHE A 221 18.23 13.56 2.09
CA PHE A 221 17.95 14.80 2.84
C PHE A 221 19.19 15.43 3.48
N THR A 222 20.40 15.14 3.00
CA THR A 222 21.66 15.61 3.59
C THR A 222 21.70 17.11 3.88
N GLN A 223 21.24 17.94 2.93
CA GLN A 223 21.19 19.40 3.14
C GLN A 223 20.12 19.78 4.18
N ALA A 224 18.92 19.22 4.06
CA ALA A 224 17.82 19.52 4.97
C ALA A 224 18.12 19.10 6.42
N ILE A 225 18.87 18.01 6.63
CA ILE A 225 19.37 17.59 7.95
C ILE A 225 20.33 18.63 8.52
N ARG A 226 21.32 19.09 7.74
CA ARG A 226 22.24 20.16 8.20
C ARG A 226 21.50 21.45 8.56
N GLU A 227 20.51 21.82 7.76
CA GLU A 227 19.67 23.00 8.04
C GLU A 227 18.80 22.83 9.28
N TRP A 228 18.38 21.59 9.59
CA TRP A 228 17.63 21.25 10.79
C TRP A 228 18.51 21.28 12.04
N ASP A 229 19.70 20.71 11.98
CA ASP A 229 20.65 20.63 13.10
C ASP A 229 21.17 22.02 13.52
N ASN A 230 21.21 22.98 12.59
CA ASN A 230 21.64 24.37 12.86
C ASN A 230 20.51 25.26 13.42
N LYS A 231 19.30 24.74 13.65
CA LYS A 231 18.22 25.50 14.28
C LYS A 231 18.46 25.64 15.78
N GLU A 232 17.85 26.66 16.37
CA GLU A 232 17.82 26.85 17.82
C GLU A 232 17.10 25.69 18.51
N ASP A 233 17.48 25.37 19.75
CA ASP A 233 16.85 24.28 20.52
C ASP A 233 15.33 24.46 20.68
N THR A 234 14.85 25.71 20.75
CA THR A 234 13.41 26.03 20.81
C THR A 234 12.66 25.74 19.51
N ASP A 235 13.39 25.50 18.42
CA ASP A 235 12.85 25.11 17.13
C ASP A 235 12.83 23.58 16.91
N HIS A 236 13.54 22.80 17.73
CA HIS A 236 13.51 21.33 17.71
C HIS A 236 12.24 20.78 18.37
N THR A 237 11.10 21.06 17.73
CA THR A 237 9.78 20.51 18.09
C THR A 237 9.28 19.62 16.96
N TRP A 238 8.41 18.66 17.29
CA TRP A 238 7.86 17.71 16.31
C TRP A 238 7.15 18.43 15.17
N LYS A 239 6.31 19.41 15.51
CA LYS A 239 5.54 20.21 14.55
C LYS A 239 6.44 20.96 13.56
N LYS A 240 7.57 21.52 14.04
CA LYS A 240 8.53 22.23 13.17
C LYS A 240 9.34 21.25 12.32
N LEU A 241 9.65 20.06 12.83
CA LEU A 241 10.31 18.99 12.09
C LEU A 241 9.47 18.56 10.89
N GLU A 242 8.20 18.23 11.11
CA GLU A 242 7.28 17.83 10.04
C GLU A 242 7.22 18.91 8.94
N LEU A 243 7.06 20.17 9.33
CA LEU A 243 6.97 21.29 8.39
C LEU A 243 8.25 21.42 7.56
N HIS A 244 9.41 21.35 8.21
CA HIS A 244 10.73 21.47 7.58
C HIS A 244 10.94 20.37 6.53
N PHE A 245 10.71 19.11 6.89
CA PHE A 245 10.96 17.98 5.99
C PHE A 245 9.87 17.78 4.94
N LYS A 246 8.60 18.16 5.18
CA LYS A 246 7.58 18.25 4.12
C LYS A 246 7.99 19.25 3.04
N LYS A 247 8.54 20.39 3.43
CA LYS A 247 9.08 21.38 2.48
C LYS A 247 10.29 20.84 1.72
N ALA A 248 11.22 20.17 2.41
CA ALA A 248 12.39 19.57 1.79
C ALA A 248 12.01 18.47 0.79
N ASP A 249 11.04 17.60 1.12
CA ASP A 249 10.56 16.56 0.22
C ASP A 249 9.92 17.14 -1.04
N LYS A 250 9.10 18.19 -0.89
CA LYS A 250 8.52 18.92 -2.02
C LYS A 250 9.60 19.46 -2.98
N GLU A 251 10.67 20.05 -2.44
CA GLU A 251 11.77 20.55 -3.27
C GLU A 251 12.58 19.41 -3.91
N ARG A 252 12.85 18.32 -3.18
CA ARG A 252 13.48 17.11 -3.72
C ARG A 252 12.69 16.52 -4.90
N ARG A 253 11.36 16.43 -4.78
CA ARG A 253 10.50 15.92 -5.86
C ARG A 253 10.49 16.87 -7.05
N ARG A 254 10.51 18.19 -6.83
CA ARG A 254 10.66 19.19 -7.90
C ARG A 254 11.97 19.02 -8.65
N THR A 255 13.10 18.86 -7.96
CA THR A 255 14.41 18.71 -8.62
C THR A 255 14.53 17.39 -9.37
N LEU A 256 13.96 16.30 -8.86
CA LEU A 256 13.85 15.03 -9.58
C LEU A 256 13.10 15.18 -10.90
N THR A 257 11.92 15.80 -10.88
CA THR A 257 11.14 16.06 -12.11
C THR A 257 11.87 16.99 -13.09
N ALA A 258 12.57 18.01 -12.58
CA ALA A 258 13.36 18.91 -13.42
C ALA A 258 14.57 18.19 -14.06
N ALA A 259 15.20 17.26 -13.34
CA ALA A 259 16.27 16.43 -13.87
C ALA A 259 15.75 15.46 -14.95
N GLU A 260 14.60 14.82 -14.75
CA GLU A 260 13.95 13.96 -15.76
C GLU A 260 13.64 14.74 -17.06
N VAL A 261 13.09 15.96 -16.94
CA VAL A 261 12.88 16.87 -18.07
C VAL A 261 14.22 17.32 -18.68
N GLY A 262 15.24 17.56 -17.85
CA GLY A 262 16.60 17.89 -18.29
C GLY A 262 17.29 16.77 -19.07
N TYR A 263 17.08 15.50 -18.70
CA TYR A 263 17.56 14.35 -19.46
C TYR A 263 16.80 14.15 -20.77
N ALA A 264 15.47 14.41 -20.79
CA ALA A 264 14.69 14.41 -22.02
C ALA A 264 15.17 15.48 -23.03
N ASN A 265 15.57 16.67 -22.54
CA ASN A 265 16.10 17.75 -23.38
C ASN A 265 17.60 17.60 -23.70
N ALA A 266 18.40 17.00 -22.82
CA ALA A 266 19.81 16.71 -23.10
C ALA A 266 19.98 15.60 -24.16
N ALA A 267 18.99 14.71 -24.31
CA ALA A 267 18.92 13.77 -25.42
C ALA A 267 18.69 14.47 -26.78
N THR A 268 18.10 15.67 -26.80
CA THR A 268 17.92 16.48 -28.03
C THR A 268 19.09 17.43 -28.30
N ASP A 269 19.83 17.86 -27.27
CA ASP A 269 20.85 18.91 -27.40
C ASP A 269 22.29 18.43 -27.65
N LYS A 270 22.56 17.12 -27.68
CA LYS A 270 23.84 16.57 -28.16
C LYS A 270 23.95 16.44 -29.69
N ALA A 271 22.96 16.90 -30.45
CA ALA A 271 23.06 17.01 -31.90
C ALA A 271 23.56 18.41 -32.32
N LYS A 272 24.84 18.74 -32.06
CA LYS A 272 25.50 19.86 -32.76
C LYS A 272 26.34 19.35 -33.93
N ALA A 273 25.86 19.73 -35.12
CA ALA A 273 26.57 19.93 -36.39
C ALA A 273 27.30 18.72 -37.00
N GLY A 274 26.60 17.99 -37.89
CA GLY A 274 27.25 17.20 -38.95
C GLY A 274 26.56 15.91 -39.38
N ASN A 275 25.69 15.33 -38.56
CA ASN A 275 24.96 14.10 -38.90
C ASN A 275 23.57 14.15 -38.28
N THR A 276 22.56 14.56 -39.05
CA THR A 276 21.18 14.22 -38.70
C THR A 276 21.05 12.69 -38.79
N PRO A 277 20.64 11.99 -37.72
CA PRO A 277 20.38 10.56 -37.80
C PRO A 277 19.28 10.33 -38.83
N VAL A 278 19.65 9.71 -39.96
CA VAL A 278 18.65 9.23 -40.92
C VAL A 278 18.19 7.88 -40.39
N PRO A 279 16.88 7.66 -40.18
CA PRO A 279 16.38 6.35 -39.81
C PRO A 279 16.74 5.32 -40.89
N MET A 280 17.25 4.17 -40.45
CA MET A 280 17.67 3.08 -41.33
C MET A 280 17.02 1.78 -40.86
N TRP A 281 16.62 0.93 -41.81
CA TRP A 281 15.94 -0.33 -41.57
C TRP A 281 16.75 -1.50 -42.12
N TYR A 282 16.77 -2.58 -41.36
CA TYR A 282 17.63 -3.74 -41.63
C TYR A 282 16.83 -4.92 -42.17
N CYS A 283 17.41 -5.58 -43.17
CA CYS A 283 16.93 -6.84 -43.72
C CYS A 283 18.09 -7.85 -43.78
N TRP A 284 17.91 -9.06 -43.27
CA TRP A 284 18.95 -10.10 -43.27
C TRP A 284 19.51 -10.40 -44.66
N SER A 285 18.66 -10.38 -45.70
CA SER A 285 19.09 -10.63 -47.08
C SER A 285 19.76 -9.42 -47.75
N HIS A 286 19.30 -8.22 -47.44
CA HIS A 286 19.58 -7.03 -48.23
C HIS A 286 20.42 -5.96 -47.51
N GLY A 287 20.68 -6.14 -46.22
CA GLY A 287 21.45 -5.23 -45.40
C GLY A 287 20.64 -4.02 -44.94
N LEU A 288 21.35 -2.97 -44.56
CA LEU A 288 20.79 -1.77 -43.95
C LEU A 288 20.47 -0.72 -45.02
N GLY A 289 19.25 -0.18 -45.05
CA GLY A 289 18.84 0.82 -46.04
C GLY A 289 17.81 1.83 -45.51
N PRO A 290 17.57 2.94 -46.23
CA PRO A 290 16.67 4.01 -45.79
C PRO A 290 15.17 3.75 -46.13
N ASN A 291 14.79 2.53 -46.54
CA ASN A 291 13.39 2.24 -46.86
C ASN A 291 12.65 1.74 -45.61
N MET A 292 11.73 2.57 -45.10
CA MET A 292 10.95 2.29 -43.88
C MET A 292 10.07 1.05 -43.92
N THR A 293 9.67 0.62 -45.12
CA THR A 293 8.80 -0.56 -45.27
C THR A 293 9.57 -1.87 -45.47
N HIS A 294 10.90 -1.81 -45.65
CA HIS A 294 11.72 -2.97 -46.00
C HIS A 294 12.58 -3.43 -44.82
N THR A 295 11.98 -4.24 -43.95
CA THR A 295 12.67 -4.93 -42.85
C THR A 295 12.92 -6.40 -43.19
N SER A 296 13.63 -7.12 -42.33
CA SER A 296 13.75 -8.58 -42.46
C SER A 296 12.38 -9.27 -42.42
N TYR A 297 11.45 -8.77 -41.60
CA TYR A 297 10.09 -9.29 -41.54
C TYR A 297 9.29 -9.06 -42.84
N ASN A 298 9.41 -7.88 -43.44
CA ASN A 298 8.66 -7.47 -44.64
C ASN A 298 9.39 -7.77 -45.96
N CYS A 299 10.44 -8.61 -45.93
CA CYS A 299 11.24 -8.89 -47.12
C CYS A 299 10.45 -9.69 -48.17
N THR A 300 10.21 -9.11 -49.34
CA THR A 300 9.48 -9.76 -50.44
C THR A 300 10.38 -10.59 -51.37
N LYS A 301 11.70 -10.51 -51.23
CA LYS A 301 12.69 -11.23 -52.06
C LYS A 301 13.82 -11.85 -51.22
N PRO A 302 13.53 -12.76 -50.28
CA PRO A 302 14.55 -13.32 -49.40
C PRO A 302 15.56 -14.19 -50.16
N VAL A 303 16.84 -14.13 -49.76
CA VAL A 303 17.87 -15.09 -50.20
C VAL A 303 17.83 -16.35 -49.32
N THR A 304 18.43 -17.45 -49.78
CA THR A 304 18.48 -18.71 -49.05
C THR A 304 19.04 -18.52 -47.63
N GLY A 305 18.29 -18.97 -46.62
CA GLY A 305 18.67 -18.85 -45.20
C GLY A 305 18.15 -17.60 -44.47
N HIS A 306 17.32 -16.78 -45.12
CA HIS A 306 16.75 -15.56 -44.54
C HIS A 306 16.09 -15.73 -43.17
N ARG A 307 16.46 -14.86 -42.21
CA ARG A 307 15.88 -14.79 -40.85
C ARG A 307 14.96 -13.58 -40.73
N LYS A 308 13.66 -13.79 -40.48
CA LYS A 308 12.66 -12.70 -40.42
C LYS A 308 12.79 -11.83 -39.18
N GLU A 309 13.38 -12.38 -38.13
CA GLU A 309 13.55 -11.75 -36.81
C GLU A 309 14.83 -10.91 -36.74
N ALA A 310 15.67 -10.94 -37.77
CA ALA A 310 16.94 -10.22 -37.77
C ALA A 310 16.71 -8.70 -37.76
N THR A 311 17.45 -8.01 -36.89
CA THR A 311 17.42 -6.55 -36.72
C THR A 311 18.79 -5.96 -36.98
N ALA A 312 18.89 -4.62 -37.04
CA ALA A 312 20.18 -3.95 -37.16
C ALA A 312 21.10 -4.28 -35.96
N ASP A 313 20.52 -4.43 -34.77
CA ASP A 313 21.23 -4.72 -33.52
C ASP A 313 21.59 -6.21 -33.38
N ASN A 314 20.81 -7.10 -34.01
CA ASN A 314 21.09 -8.52 -34.07
C ASN A 314 20.90 -9.05 -35.49
N MET A 315 21.97 -8.99 -36.27
CA MET A 315 21.96 -9.34 -37.69
C MET A 315 21.84 -10.85 -37.96
N MET A 316 21.98 -11.71 -36.94
CA MET A 316 21.85 -13.17 -37.05
C MET A 316 22.65 -13.80 -38.21
N GLY A 317 23.86 -13.29 -38.48
CA GLY A 317 24.71 -13.74 -39.59
C GLY A 317 24.29 -13.24 -40.99
N GLY A 318 23.41 -12.24 -41.05
CA GLY A 318 22.91 -11.65 -42.29
C GLY A 318 23.83 -10.63 -42.94
N CYS A 319 23.36 -10.02 -44.03
CA CYS A 319 24.10 -9.07 -44.85
C CYS A 319 24.51 -7.82 -44.06
N CYS A 320 25.81 -7.52 -44.00
CA CYS A 320 26.38 -6.38 -43.27
C CYS A 320 26.59 -5.12 -44.14
N ILE A 321 25.95 -5.07 -45.32
CA ILE A 321 26.13 -3.98 -46.30
C ILE A 321 25.15 -2.84 -46.02
N ILE A 322 25.65 -1.60 -45.96
CA ILE A 322 24.80 -0.40 -46.02
C ILE A 322 24.48 -0.10 -47.48
N LYS A 323 23.21 -0.17 -47.83
CA LYS A 323 22.72 0.17 -49.18
C LYS A 323 22.76 1.67 -49.38
N ARG A 324 23.34 2.07 -50.50
CA ARG A 324 23.30 3.44 -50.98
C ARG A 324 21.94 3.80 -51.53
N ARG A 325 21.68 5.09 -51.71
CA ARG A 325 20.45 5.54 -52.36
C ARG A 325 20.43 5.09 -53.82
N ASN A 326 19.25 4.87 -54.36
CA ASN A 326 19.10 4.46 -55.74
C ASN A 326 19.72 5.53 -56.68
N GLY A 327 20.61 5.11 -57.59
CA GLY A 327 21.36 6.00 -58.48
C GLY A 327 22.73 6.51 -57.97
N GLU A 328 23.11 6.23 -56.72
CA GLU A 328 24.36 6.71 -56.14
C GLU A 328 25.57 5.83 -56.51
N ARG A 329 26.59 6.39 -57.18
CA ARG A 329 27.81 5.67 -57.62
C ARG A 329 28.97 5.83 -56.64
N ALA A 330 29.85 4.81 -56.56
CA ALA A 330 31.02 4.86 -55.68
C ALA A 330 32.05 5.84 -56.24
N ILE A 331 32.33 6.92 -55.52
CA ILE A 331 33.42 7.83 -55.89
C ILE A 331 34.71 7.50 -55.12
N TYR A 332 34.59 6.88 -53.94
CA TYR A 332 35.73 6.54 -53.11
C TYR A 332 36.69 5.53 -53.78
N ARG A 333 37.95 5.93 -53.95
CA ARG A 333 39.09 5.06 -54.28
C ARG A 333 40.14 5.15 -53.17
N ARG A 334 40.68 4.02 -52.74
CA ARG A 334 41.81 4.01 -51.80
C ARG A 334 43.07 4.56 -52.50
N PRO A 335 43.83 5.48 -51.89
CA PRO A 335 45.14 5.88 -52.41
C PRO A 335 46.13 4.71 -52.42
N ASN A 336 47.05 4.69 -53.38
CA ASN A 336 48.06 3.64 -53.51
C ASN A 336 49.07 3.74 -52.35
N ARG A 337 49.37 2.62 -51.68
CA ARG A 337 50.08 2.62 -50.39
C ARG A 337 51.59 2.85 -50.47
N ASN A 338 52.20 2.81 -51.66
CA ASN A 338 53.65 3.01 -51.85
C ASN A 338 53.95 3.98 -53.00
N PRO A 339 54.33 5.24 -52.73
CA PRO A 339 55.01 6.07 -53.73
C PRO A 339 56.50 5.67 -53.84
N PRO A 340 57.18 5.92 -54.99
CA PRO A 340 58.60 5.58 -55.16
C PRO A 340 59.50 6.36 -54.19
N ARG A 341 60.57 5.73 -53.67
CA ARG A 341 61.57 6.35 -52.78
C ARG A 341 62.49 7.30 -53.56
N ASP A 342 62.72 8.49 -53.03
CA ASP A 342 63.70 9.47 -53.50
C ASP A 342 65.12 9.04 -53.07
N GLU A 343 66.08 9.03 -54.01
CA GLU A 343 67.43 8.45 -53.86
C GLU A 343 68.45 9.38 -53.14
N ASN A 344 68.04 10.54 -52.61
CA ASN A 344 68.99 11.54 -52.07
C ASN A 344 69.05 11.71 -50.54
N THR A 345 68.77 10.68 -49.73
CA THR A 345 68.92 10.80 -48.26
C THR A 345 70.14 10.01 -47.75
N PRO A 346 71.17 10.66 -47.17
CA PRO A 346 72.36 9.97 -46.66
C PRO A 346 72.10 9.26 -45.31
N PRO A 347 72.86 8.20 -44.97
CA PRO A 347 72.58 7.37 -43.80
C PRO A 347 73.09 8.02 -42.51
N ASN A 348 72.24 8.03 -41.48
CA ASN A 348 72.62 8.46 -40.13
C ASN A 348 73.18 7.26 -39.36
N ASP A 349 74.48 7.31 -39.05
CA ASP A 349 75.18 6.42 -38.14
C ASP A 349 75.03 6.95 -36.72
N GLN A 350 74.33 6.22 -35.85
CA GLN A 350 74.64 6.21 -34.42
C GLN A 350 74.42 4.82 -33.83
N THR A 351 75.51 4.34 -33.24
CA THR A 351 75.73 3.10 -32.53
C THR A 351 75.36 3.21 -31.04
N THR A 352 75.17 2.03 -30.43
CA THR A 352 75.42 1.64 -29.02
C THR A 352 74.25 1.45 -28.03
N GLY A 353 74.26 0.25 -27.42
CA GLY A 353 73.58 -0.16 -26.16
C GLY A 353 72.29 -0.96 -26.38
N GLY A 354 72.27 -2.30 -26.50
CA GLY A 354 72.74 -3.31 -25.53
C GLY A 354 71.64 -3.55 -24.49
N ARG A 355 71.03 -4.72 -24.29
CA ARG A 355 71.30 -6.09 -24.73
C ARG A 355 69.99 -6.87 -24.71
#